data_AF-Q3HL98-F1
#
_entry.id   AF-Q3HL98-F1
#
_cell.length_a   1.000
_cell.length_b   1.000
_cell.length_c   1.000
_cell.angle_alpha   90.00
_cell.angle_beta   90.00
_cell.angle_gamma   90.00
#
_symmetry.space_group_name_H-M   'P 1'
#
loop_
_entity.id
_entity.type
_entity.pdbx_description
1 polymer ?
#
loop_
_entity_poly.entity_id
_entity_poly.type
_entity_poly.pdbx_seq_one_letter_code
_entity_poly.pdbx_strand_id
1 'polypeptide(L)'
;MLQYRTTGYNGYACKYSPFYDNKLAVATAANYGLVGNGKLVILSIQDNGMVVQDTEFETQDGLFDVAWSEIHENQVLTCAGDGSISLFDISLQRFPIQRYQEHTREVFSVYWNMVDKGIFCSSSWDGTIKVWSPNRQQSMLTLVSSTDSSPKVDGPLVPLSTKQTGKHPADCMYQATFSPHTPSQLVSVSSSSHCHVWDIRAPQPLQIDFIAHNGMEVLSCDYNKYRPTVIATASVDKSIKVWDLRMIPNVQHHVLGTANKTGPSSVNRFIGHDFAVRKVSWSPHYSDTLLSCSYDMTCRVWKDQTDNNARFMNNRLWHGRSLLKTFDKHKEFVIGCDWSLWGSGFAASVGWDEMCYIWKAV
;
A
#
# COMPACT_ATOMS: atom_id res chain seq x y z
N MET A 1 2.68 24.07 7.23
CA MET A 1 1.86 22.84 7.30
C MET A 1 0.46 23.27 6.94
N LEU A 2 -0.12 22.60 5.96
CA LEU A 2 -1.49 22.85 5.54
C LEU A 2 -2.37 21.71 6.06
N GLN A 3 -3.66 21.94 6.20
CA GLN A 3 -4.59 20.95 6.72
C GLN A 3 -5.98 21.11 6.13
N TYR A 4 -6.69 19.99 6.03
CA TYR A 4 -8.11 19.92 5.69
C TYR A 4 -8.77 18.86 6.56
N ARG A 5 -10.03 19.07 6.95
CA ARG A 5 -10.78 18.11 7.78
C ARG A 5 -11.94 17.51 7.00
N THR A 6 -11.91 16.19 6.84
CA THR A 6 -12.97 15.39 6.19
C THR A 6 -14.05 15.06 7.22
N THR A 7 -14.73 16.09 7.74
CA THR A 7 -15.68 15.99 8.87
C THR A 7 -16.62 14.78 8.79
N GLY A 8 -16.60 13.91 9.80
CA GLY A 8 -17.42 12.70 9.87
C GLY A 8 -16.86 11.49 9.09
N TYR A 9 -15.74 11.65 8.41
CA TYR A 9 -15.09 10.61 7.61
C TYR A 9 -13.60 10.48 7.95
N ASN A 10 -13.16 9.27 8.25
CA ASN A 10 -11.81 8.92 8.64
C ASN A 10 -10.95 8.64 7.38
N GLY A 11 -9.73 9.16 7.31
CA GLY A 11 -8.88 9.02 6.15
C GLY A 11 -8.19 7.65 6.05
N TYR A 12 -8.25 7.03 4.87
CA TYR A 12 -7.65 5.73 4.58
C TYR A 12 -6.47 5.82 3.60
N ALA A 13 -6.61 6.64 2.56
CA ALA A 13 -5.54 6.87 1.61
C ALA A 13 -5.59 8.30 1.08
N CYS A 14 -4.41 8.82 0.73
CA CYS A 14 -4.28 10.06 -0.02
C CYS A 14 -3.30 9.84 -1.17
N LYS A 15 -3.53 10.49 -2.32
CA LYS A 15 -2.64 10.45 -3.48
C LYS A 15 -2.60 11.79 -4.21
N TYR A 16 -1.39 12.29 -4.43
CA TYR A 16 -1.18 13.47 -5.27
C TYR A 16 -1.53 13.18 -6.72
N SER A 17 -2.08 14.16 -7.42
CA SER A 17 -2.34 14.03 -8.85
C SER A 17 -1.03 13.97 -9.63
N PRO A 18 -0.87 13.04 -10.58
CA PRO A 18 0.26 13.01 -11.49
C PRO A 18 0.16 14.03 -12.63
N PHE A 19 -0.89 14.86 -12.66
CA PHE A 19 -1.11 15.89 -13.69
C PHE A 19 -1.17 17.30 -13.10
N TYR A 20 -1.79 17.47 -11.94
CA TYR A 20 -1.95 18.77 -11.28
C TYR A 20 -1.06 18.86 -10.04
N ASP A 21 -0.23 19.89 -9.97
CA ASP A 21 0.74 20.08 -8.89
C ASP A 21 0.13 20.44 -7.54
N ASN A 22 -1.09 20.95 -7.56
CA ASN A 22 -1.80 21.41 -6.39
C ASN A 22 -2.97 20.50 -5.98
N LYS A 23 -3.16 19.33 -6.61
CA LYS A 23 -4.35 18.50 -6.40
C LYS A 23 -4.03 17.19 -5.66
N LEU A 24 -4.90 16.83 -4.72
CA LEU A 24 -4.80 15.65 -3.87
C LEU A 24 -6.15 14.94 -3.79
N ALA A 25 -6.18 13.62 -4.02
CA ALA A 25 -7.36 12.80 -3.77
C ALA A 25 -7.25 12.11 -2.41
N VAL A 26 -8.36 12.00 -1.68
CA VAL A 26 -8.44 11.35 -0.38
C VAL A 26 -9.61 10.36 -0.35
N ALA A 27 -9.30 9.08 -0.11
CA ALA A 27 -10.30 8.06 0.19
C ALA A 27 -10.57 8.06 1.70
N THR A 28 -11.85 8.11 2.06
CA THR A 28 -12.31 8.17 3.44
C THR A 28 -13.48 7.23 3.69
N ALA A 29 -13.70 6.90 4.95
CA ALA A 29 -14.80 6.05 5.39
C ALA A 29 -15.40 6.56 6.71
N ALA A 30 -16.71 6.49 6.85
CA ALA A 30 -17.40 6.82 8.10
C ALA A 30 -17.08 5.78 9.20
N ASN A 31 -17.23 6.18 10.46
CA ASN A 31 -17.12 5.30 11.63
C ASN A 31 -15.85 4.43 11.62
N TYR A 32 -14.69 5.06 11.40
CA TYR A 32 -13.37 4.40 11.33
C TYR A 32 -13.28 3.33 10.23
N GLY A 33 -14.13 3.41 9.20
CA GLY A 33 -14.23 2.43 8.13
C GLY A 33 -14.71 1.05 8.56
N LEU A 34 -15.35 0.95 9.73
CA LEU A 34 -15.96 -0.29 10.21
C LEU A 34 -17.37 -0.50 9.65
N VAL A 35 -18.10 0.59 9.44
CA VAL A 35 -19.48 0.56 8.91
C VAL A 35 -19.90 1.92 8.36
N GLY A 36 -20.68 1.89 7.29
CA GLY A 36 -21.31 3.07 6.72
C GLY A 36 -20.62 3.54 5.44
N ASN A 37 -20.98 4.74 5.03
CA ASN A 37 -20.60 5.27 3.72
C ASN A 37 -19.11 5.57 3.61
N GLY A 38 -18.62 5.52 2.38
CA GLY A 38 -17.32 6.06 2.00
C GLY A 38 -17.48 7.40 1.31
N LYS A 39 -16.39 8.17 1.28
CA LYS A 39 -16.34 9.44 0.56
C LYS A 39 -14.97 9.65 -0.08
N LEU A 40 -14.97 9.85 -1.40
CA LEU A 40 -13.81 10.30 -2.16
C LEU A 40 -13.83 11.82 -2.16
N VAL A 41 -12.81 12.45 -1.61
CA VAL A 41 -12.67 13.90 -1.54
C VAL A 41 -11.52 14.34 -2.44
N ILE A 42 -11.77 15.30 -3.32
CA ILE A 42 -10.73 15.92 -4.16
C ILE A 42 -10.42 17.30 -3.59
N LEU A 43 -9.16 17.51 -3.23
CA LEU A 43 -8.66 18.72 -2.62
C LEU A 43 -7.74 19.47 -3.59
N SER A 44 -7.78 20.80 -3.55
CA SER A 44 -6.79 21.67 -4.17
C SER A 44 -6.09 22.58 -3.16
N ILE A 45 -4.82 22.87 -3.42
CA ILE A 45 -4.02 23.83 -2.69
C ILE A 45 -4.05 25.15 -3.46
N GLN A 46 -4.61 26.19 -2.84
CA GLN A 46 -4.70 27.53 -3.42
C GLN A 46 -3.39 28.31 -3.22
N ASP A 47 -3.17 29.37 -4.00
CA ASP A 47 -1.94 30.19 -3.96
C ASP A 47 -1.69 30.82 -2.57
N ASN A 48 -2.75 31.06 -1.81
CA ASN A 48 -2.68 31.57 -0.44
C ASN A 48 -2.32 30.47 0.60
N GLY A 49 -2.04 29.24 0.15
CA GLY A 49 -1.74 28.08 0.99
C GLY A 49 -2.97 27.43 1.63
N MET A 50 -4.18 27.83 1.28
CA MET A 50 -5.41 27.21 1.79
C MET A 50 -5.70 25.91 1.03
N VAL A 51 -6.03 24.86 1.77
CA VAL A 51 -6.52 23.60 1.18
C VAL A 51 -8.04 23.69 1.13
N VAL A 52 -8.60 23.55 -0.07
CA VAL A 52 -10.04 23.58 -0.31
C VAL A 52 -10.49 22.28 -0.96
N GLN A 53 -11.76 21.95 -0.78
CA GLN A 53 -12.40 20.83 -1.46
C GLN A 53 -12.98 21.30 -2.79
N ASP A 54 -12.54 20.66 -3.88
CA ASP A 54 -13.03 20.93 -5.23
C ASP A 54 -14.33 20.16 -5.51
N THR A 55 -14.34 18.87 -5.16
CA THR A 55 -15.49 17.97 -5.37
C THR A 55 -15.43 16.77 -4.41
N GLU A 56 -16.55 16.09 -4.24
CA GLU A 56 -16.66 14.85 -3.48
C GLU A 56 -17.61 13.84 -4.13
N PHE A 57 -17.38 12.56 -3.86
CA PHE A 57 -18.24 11.46 -4.29
C PHE A 57 -18.52 10.54 -3.11
N GLU A 58 -19.80 10.36 -2.78
CA GLU A 58 -20.22 9.43 -1.73
C GLU A 58 -20.45 8.04 -2.29
N THR A 59 -20.04 7.03 -1.52
CA THR A 59 -20.20 5.61 -1.84
C THR A 59 -20.98 4.91 -0.74
N GLN A 60 -21.59 3.77 -1.10
CA GLN A 60 -22.42 3.00 -0.18
C GLN A 60 -21.63 2.37 0.99
N ASP A 61 -20.34 2.14 0.76
CA ASP A 61 -19.44 1.52 1.73
C ASP A 61 -18.11 2.28 1.78
N GLY A 62 -17.35 2.09 2.87
CA GLY A 62 -16.10 2.76 3.18
C GLY A 62 -15.03 2.58 2.11
N LEU A 63 -14.30 3.65 1.79
CA LEU A 63 -13.22 3.63 0.80
C LEU A 63 -11.86 3.38 1.46
N PHE A 64 -11.09 2.43 0.94
CA PHE A 64 -9.84 1.97 1.57
C PHE A 64 -8.55 2.36 0.85
N ASP A 65 -8.60 2.65 -0.44
CA ASP A 65 -7.48 3.16 -1.20
C ASP A 65 -7.93 4.00 -2.39
N VAL A 66 -7.02 4.82 -2.91
CA VAL A 66 -7.25 5.71 -4.05
C VAL A 66 -6.04 5.71 -4.98
N ALA A 67 -6.28 5.77 -6.29
CA ALA A 67 -5.23 5.89 -7.30
C ALA A 67 -5.69 6.78 -8.44
N TRP A 68 -4.88 7.77 -8.83
CA TRP A 68 -5.13 8.54 -10.05
C TRP A 68 -4.88 7.67 -11.29
N SER A 69 -5.62 7.95 -12.35
CA SER A 69 -5.26 7.47 -13.68
C SER A 69 -3.91 8.05 -14.08
N GLU A 70 -3.02 7.22 -14.64
CA GLU A 70 -1.72 7.68 -15.17
C GLU A 70 -1.80 8.11 -16.65
N ILE A 71 -3.00 8.01 -17.25
CA ILE A 71 -3.28 8.37 -18.65
C ILE A 71 -4.31 9.49 -18.79
N HIS A 72 -5.15 9.74 -17.77
CA HIS A 72 -6.25 10.70 -17.85
C HIS A 72 -6.32 11.59 -16.60
N GLU A 73 -6.13 12.89 -16.77
CA GLU A 73 -5.98 13.87 -15.68
C GLU A 73 -7.18 14.00 -14.73
N ASN A 74 -8.39 13.71 -15.22
CA ASN A 74 -9.61 13.84 -14.43
C ASN A 74 -10.11 12.50 -13.85
N GLN A 75 -9.40 11.39 -14.08
CA GLN A 75 -9.89 10.07 -13.65
C GLN A 75 -9.21 9.57 -12.38
N VAL A 76 -10.02 9.05 -11.45
CA VAL A 76 -9.58 8.55 -10.15
C VAL A 76 -10.26 7.21 -9.84
N LEU A 77 -9.47 6.19 -9.49
CA LEU A 77 -9.94 4.93 -8.93
C LEU A 77 -10.05 5.02 -7.41
N THR A 78 -11.05 4.35 -6.87
CA THR A 78 -11.15 4.03 -5.46
C THR A 78 -11.68 2.62 -5.28
N CYS A 79 -11.41 2.01 -4.13
CA CYS A 79 -11.91 0.70 -3.78
C CYS A 79 -12.61 0.69 -2.42
N ALA A 80 -13.57 -0.21 -2.25
CA ALA A 80 -14.51 -0.21 -1.13
C ALA A 80 -14.58 -1.55 -0.38
N GLY A 81 -15.22 -1.53 0.79
CA GLY A 81 -15.47 -2.70 1.63
C GLY A 81 -16.37 -3.77 1.01
N ASP A 82 -17.26 -3.38 0.11
CA ASP A 82 -18.21 -4.28 -0.58
C ASP A 82 -17.58 -5.09 -1.73
N GLY A 83 -16.26 -5.07 -1.86
CA GLY A 83 -15.53 -5.74 -2.95
C GLY A 83 -15.52 -4.97 -4.27
N SER A 84 -16.09 -3.76 -4.31
CA SER A 84 -16.16 -2.96 -5.53
C SER A 84 -14.94 -2.08 -5.72
N ILE A 85 -14.65 -1.82 -7.00
CA ILE A 85 -13.73 -0.79 -7.44
C ILE A 85 -14.53 0.16 -8.31
N SER A 86 -14.35 1.46 -8.13
CA SER A 86 -15.09 2.49 -8.84
C SER A 86 -14.12 3.50 -9.46
N LEU A 87 -14.30 3.78 -10.75
CA LEU A 87 -13.59 4.80 -11.49
C LEU A 87 -14.48 6.04 -11.59
N PHE A 88 -14.01 7.17 -11.09
CA PHE A 88 -14.68 8.46 -11.13
C PHE A 88 -14.00 9.39 -12.14
N ASP A 89 -14.79 10.27 -12.73
CA ASP A 89 -14.28 11.45 -13.42
C ASP A 89 -14.61 12.68 -12.58
N ILE A 90 -13.58 13.43 -12.16
CA ILE A 90 -13.72 14.58 -11.25
C ILE A 90 -14.44 15.77 -11.89
N SER A 91 -14.60 15.78 -13.22
CA SER A 91 -15.40 16.81 -13.91
C SER A 91 -16.91 16.54 -13.81
N LEU A 92 -17.30 15.32 -13.41
CA LEU A 92 -18.69 14.91 -13.22
C LEU A 92 -19.06 14.98 -11.72
N GLN A 93 -20.36 15.01 -11.40
CA GLN A 93 -20.81 15.42 -10.06
C GLN A 93 -21.50 14.33 -9.22
N ARG A 94 -21.49 13.04 -9.61
CA ARG A 94 -22.30 12.09 -8.82
C ARG A 94 -21.91 10.63 -8.84
N PHE A 95 -21.74 10.05 -10.02
CA PHE A 95 -21.62 8.60 -10.15
C PHE A 95 -20.28 8.22 -10.78
N PRO A 96 -19.72 7.06 -10.41
CA PRO A 96 -18.55 6.55 -11.11
C PRO A 96 -18.89 6.31 -12.58
N ILE A 97 -17.93 6.60 -13.45
CA ILE A 97 -18.04 6.32 -14.89
C ILE A 97 -17.91 4.83 -15.19
N GLN A 98 -17.30 4.06 -14.29
CA GLN A 98 -17.15 2.62 -14.41
C GLN A 98 -17.07 1.97 -13.02
N ARG A 99 -17.69 0.80 -12.84
CA ARG A 99 -17.64 0.03 -11.60
C ARG A 99 -17.22 -1.40 -11.91
N TYR A 100 -16.22 -1.93 -11.21
CA TYR A 100 -15.72 -3.29 -11.35
C TYR A 100 -16.09 -4.09 -10.10
N GLN A 101 -16.74 -5.23 -10.31
CA GLN A 101 -17.23 -6.09 -9.23
C GLN A 101 -16.90 -7.55 -9.55
N GLU A 102 -15.78 -8.02 -9.01
CA GLU A 102 -15.45 -9.45 -9.01
C GLU A 102 -14.90 -9.92 -7.66
N HIS A 103 -14.31 -9.02 -6.87
CA HIS A 103 -13.88 -9.37 -5.53
C HIS A 103 -15.09 -9.67 -4.64
N THR A 104 -14.94 -10.67 -3.79
CA THR A 104 -16.02 -11.15 -2.90
C THR A 104 -15.94 -10.59 -1.49
N ARG A 105 -14.87 -9.84 -1.21
CA ARG A 105 -14.56 -9.21 0.08
C ARG A 105 -13.87 -7.88 -0.14
N GLU A 106 -13.65 -7.15 0.95
CA GLU A 106 -13.05 -5.83 1.02
C GLU A 106 -11.82 -5.70 0.11
N VAL A 107 -11.77 -4.66 -0.71
CA VAL A 107 -10.60 -4.34 -1.53
C VAL A 107 -9.77 -3.29 -0.80
N PHE A 108 -8.54 -3.65 -0.41
CA PHE A 108 -7.69 -2.82 0.43
C PHE A 108 -6.69 -1.96 -0.33
N SER A 109 -6.37 -2.32 -1.57
CA SER A 109 -5.49 -1.50 -2.39
C SER A 109 -5.91 -1.49 -3.85
N VAL A 110 -5.69 -0.33 -4.48
CA VAL A 110 -5.73 -0.15 -5.93
C VAL A 110 -4.48 0.60 -6.36
N TYR A 111 -3.86 0.16 -7.45
CA TYR A 111 -2.64 0.79 -7.95
C TYR A 111 -2.60 0.80 -9.47
N TRP A 112 -2.35 1.98 -10.04
CA TRP A 112 -2.25 2.15 -11.49
C TRP A 112 -0.84 1.79 -11.97
N ASN A 113 -0.73 1.13 -13.14
CA ASN A 113 0.56 0.82 -13.71
C ASN A 113 1.21 2.08 -14.30
N MET A 114 2.30 2.56 -13.71
CA MET A 114 2.96 3.80 -14.16
C MET A 114 3.74 3.65 -15.48
N VAL A 115 4.04 2.42 -15.91
CA VAL A 115 4.84 2.14 -17.11
C VAL A 115 3.94 1.87 -18.32
N ASP A 116 3.02 0.91 -18.21
CA ASP A 116 2.07 0.57 -19.29
C ASP A 116 0.91 1.59 -19.35
N LYS A 117 0.50 2.14 -18.19
CA LYS A 117 -0.60 3.12 -18.03
C LYS A 117 -1.98 2.66 -18.51
N GLY A 118 -2.08 1.57 -19.26
CA GLY A 118 -3.34 1.00 -19.73
C GLY A 118 -4.02 0.02 -18.76
N ILE A 119 -3.36 -0.31 -17.64
CA ILE A 119 -3.85 -1.29 -16.67
C ILE A 119 -3.66 -0.82 -15.22
N PHE A 120 -4.47 -1.37 -14.33
CA PHE A 120 -4.33 -1.21 -12.88
C PHE A 120 -4.52 -2.56 -12.17
N CYS A 121 -4.11 -2.65 -10.91
CA CYS A 121 -4.32 -3.83 -10.09
C CYS A 121 -5.09 -3.49 -8.81
N SER A 122 -5.75 -4.51 -8.25
CA SER A 122 -6.40 -4.45 -6.95
C SER A 122 -6.03 -5.64 -6.08
N SER A 123 -5.99 -5.46 -4.76
CA SER A 123 -5.80 -6.55 -3.79
C SER A 123 -6.94 -6.59 -2.77
N SER A 124 -7.40 -7.80 -2.42
CA SER A 124 -8.58 -7.98 -1.59
C SER A 124 -8.36 -8.95 -0.43
N TRP A 125 -9.24 -8.82 0.57
CA TRP A 125 -9.40 -9.76 1.66
C TRP A 125 -9.97 -11.12 1.22
N ASP A 126 -10.39 -11.26 -0.04
CA ASP A 126 -10.74 -12.56 -0.64
C ASP A 126 -9.50 -13.41 -1.00
N GLY A 127 -8.31 -12.87 -0.79
CA GLY A 127 -7.03 -13.53 -1.04
C GLY A 127 -6.56 -13.51 -2.48
N THR A 128 -7.20 -12.68 -3.32
CA THR A 128 -6.84 -12.53 -4.73
C THR A 128 -6.32 -11.14 -5.03
N ILE A 129 -5.51 -11.07 -6.08
CA ILE A 129 -5.13 -9.83 -6.76
C ILE A 129 -5.71 -9.90 -8.16
N LYS A 130 -6.32 -8.82 -8.63
CA LYS A 130 -6.86 -8.76 -9.98
C LYS A 130 -6.18 -7.67 -10.78
N VAL A 131 -5.93 -7.93 -12.05
CA VAL A 131 -5.41 -6.97 -13.02
C VAL A 131 -6.52 -6.59 -13.97
N TRP A 132 -6.67 -5.30 -14.23
CA TRP A 132 -7.82 -4.73 -14.92
C TRP A 132 -7.36 -3.80 -16.02
N SER A 133 -8.18 -3.66 -17.06
CA SER A 133 -8.13 -2.52 -17.96
C SER A 133 -9.30 -1.61 -17.62
N PRO A 134 -9.13 -0.27 -17.60
CA PRO A 134 -10.21 0.64 -17.23
C PRO A 134 -11.41 0.54 -18.18
N ASN A 135 -11.19 0.13 -19.42
CA ASN A 135 -12.22 0.00 -20.45
C ASN A 135 -12.92 -1.37 -20.45
N ARG A 136 -12.64 -2.26 -19.48
CA ARG A 136 -13.19 -3.62 -19.42
C ARG A 136 -13.89 -3.87 -18.09
N GLN A 137 -15.11 -4.40 -18.16
CA GLN A 137 -15.89 -4.75 -16.97
C GLN A 137 -15.26 -5.89 -16.15
N GLN A 138 -14.66 -6.86 -16.84
CA GLN A 138 -14.05 -8.05 -16.24
C GLN A 138 -12.53 -7.89 -16.10
N SER A 139 -11.96 -8.54 -15.09
CA SER A 139 -10.53 -8.59 -14.88
C SER A 139 -9.84 -9.32 -16.05
N MET A 140 -8.64 -8.85 -16.38
CA MET A 140 -7.79 -9.49 -17.39
C MET A 140 -7.06 -10.71 -16.82
N LEU A 141 -6.74 -10.67 -15.52
CA LEU A 141 -6.00 -11.71 -14.83
C LEU A 141 -6.38 -11.72 -13.35
N THR A 142 -6.52 -12.91 -12.78
CA THR A 142 -6.62 -13.11 -11.33
C THR A 142 -5.36 -13.86 -10.86
N LEU A 143 -4.64 -13.25 -9.93
CA LEU A 143 -3.44 -13.78 -9.29
C LEU A 143 -3.82 -14.28 -7.90
N VAL A 144 -3.41 -15.51 -7.59
CA VAL A 144 -3.68 -16.18 -6.32
C VAL A 144 -2.38 -16.78 -5.83
N SER A 145 -2.05 -16.54 -4.56
CA SER A 145 -0.94 -17.25 -3.91
C SER A 145 -1.46 -18.57 -3.36
N SER A 146 -0.66 -19.63 -3.45
CA SER A 146 -1.01 -20.90 -2.81
C SER A 146 -1.07 -20.69 -1.31
N THR A 147 -2.19 -21.08 -0.69
CA THR A 147 -2.36 -21.02 0.76
C THR A 147 -1.21 -21.76 1.43
N ASP A 148 -0.46 -21.08 2.28
CA ASP A 148 0.56 -21.74 3.07
C ASP A 148 -0.13 -22.73 4.01
N SER A 149 0.11 -24.02 3.81
CA SER A 149 -0.37 -25.09 4.67
C SER A 149 0.54 -25.29 5.89
N SER A 150 1.55 -24.42 6.08
CA SER A 150 2.35 -24.43 7.28
C SER A 150 1.47 -24.12 8.51
N PRO A 151 1.68 -24.83 9.64
CA PRO A 151 0.98 -24.54 10.86
C PRO A 151 1.41 -23.16 11.36
N LYS A 152 0.51 -22.17 11.27
CA LYS A 152 0.70 -20.89 11.98
C LYS A 152 0.80 -21.24 13.48
N VAL A 153 1.79 -20.68 14.17
CA VAL A 153 1.99 -20.94 15.61
C VAL A 153 0.70 -20.56 16.33
N ASP A 154 0.01 -21.56 16.88
CA ASP A 154 -1.16 -21.32 17.72
C ASP A 154 -0.73 -20.39 18.86
N GLY A 155 -1.25 -19.16 18.85
CA GLY A 155 -1.25 -18.34 20.05
C GLY A 155 -1.94 -19.10 21.18
N PRO A 156 -1.74 -18.70 22.45
CA PRO A 156 -2.39 -19.37 23.57
C PRO A 156 -3.88 -19.49 23.30
N LEU A 157 -4.39 -20.74 23.37
CA LEU A 157 -5.77 -21.11 23.08
C LEU A 157 -6.72 -20.20 23.86
N VAL A 158 -7.28 -19.20 23.19
CA VAL A 158 -8.33 -18.37 23.75
C VAL A 158 -9.62 -19.20 23.66
N PRO A 159 -10.33 -19.45 24.77
CA PRO A 159 -11.49 -20.30 24.74
C PRO A 159 -12.69 -19.50 24.21
N LEU A 160 -12.91 -19.48 22.90
CA LEU A 160 -14.17 -18.95 22.32
C LEU A 160 -14.60 -19.74 21.08
N SER A 161 -15.51 -20.68 21.33
CA SER A 161 -16.76 -20.91 20.62
C SER A 161 -16.85 -20.42 19.16
N THR A 162 -16.34 -21.21 18.21
CA THR A 162 -17.06 -21.63 17.01
C THR A 162 -16.30 -22.83 16.43
N LYS A 163 -16.98 -23.94 16.17
CA LYS A 163 -16.39 -25.10 15.49
C LYS A 163 -15.76 -24.64 14.16
N GLN A 164 -14.44 -24.68 14.04
CA GLN A 164 -13.77 -24.55 12.74
C GLN A 164 -13.95 -25.86 11.96
N THR A 165 -15.09 -26.01 11.32
CA THR A 165 -15.30 -26.99 10.24
C THR A 165 -15.43 -26.23 8.92
N GLY A 166 -14.32 -26.07 8.21
CA GLY A 166 -14.27 -25.41 6.90
C GLY A 166 -12.82 -25.07 6.54
N LYS A 167 -12.49 -25.05 5.24
CA LYS A 167 -11.19 -24.59 4.71
C LYS A 167 -10.69 -23.37 5.49
N HIS A 168 -9.41 -23.35 5.85
CA HIS A 168 -8.79 -22.13 6.40
C HIS A 168 -9.17 -20.94 5.51
N PRO A 169 -9.60 -19.80 6.08
CA PRO A 169 -9.92 -18.62 5.29
C PRO A 169 -8.69 -18.22 4.47
N ALA A 170 -8.91 -17.81 3.21
CA ALA A 170 -7.83 -17.35 2.34
C ALA A 170 -7.04 -16.22 3.03
N ASP A 171 -5.72 -16.21 2.86
CA ASP A 171 -4.88 -15.13 3.40
C ASP A 171 -5.25 -13.80 2.76
N CYS A 172 -5.33 -12.75 3.55
CA CYS A 172 -5.71 -11.41 3.12
C CYS A 172 -4.58 -10.80 2.30
N MET A 173 -4.88 -10.20 1.14
CA MET A 173 -3.89 -9.45 0.36
C MET A 173 -4.02 -7.95 0.64
N TYR A 174 -3.13 -7.43 1.48
CA TYR A 174 -3.24 -6.04 1.98
C TYR A 174 -2.84 -4.98 0.96
N GLN A 175 -1.77 -5.23 0.20
CA GLN A 175 -1.32 -4.30 -0.83
C GLN A 175 -0.71 -5.04 -2.01
N ALA A 176 -1.01 -4.57 -3.21
CA ALA A 176 -0.31 -4.92 -4.44
C ALA A 176 0.09 -3.64 -5.19
N THR A 177 1.30 -3.59 -5.74
CA THR A 177 1.80 -2.43 -6.48
C THR A 177 2.64 -2.87 -7.68
N PHE A 178 2.46 -2.18 -8.81
CA PHE A 178 3.25 -2.41 -10.02
C PHE A 178 4.67 -1.88 -9.84
N SER A 179 5.61 -2.54 -10.51
CA SER A 179 6.98 -2.05 -10.60
C SER A 179 7.00 -0.75 -11.42
N PRO A 180 7.65 0.34 -10.92
CA PRO A 180 7.91 1.54 -11.70
C PRO A 180 8.91 1.30 -12.84
N HIS A 181 9.57 0.14 -12.88
CA HIS A 181 10.65 -0.16 -13.82
C HIS A 181 10.25 -1.15 -14.90
N THR A 182 9.31 -2.06 -14.59
CA THR A 182 8.92 -3.15 -15.48
C THR A 182 7.39 -3.25 -15.52
N PRO A 183 6.74 -3.08 -16.68
CA PRO A 183 5.27 -3.00 -16.76
C PRO A 183 4.56 -4.32 -16.41
N SER A 184 5.23 -5.45 -16.55
CA SER A 184 4.63 -6.75 -16.28
C SER A 184 4.80 -7.24 -14.84
N GLN A 185 5.60 -6.54 -14.04
CA GLN A 185 5.97 -7.00 -12.71
C GLN A 185 5.16 -6.27 -11.65
N LEU A 186 4.66 -7.01 -10.66
CA LEU A 186 4.06 -6.42 -9.46
C LEU A 186 4.53 -7.15 -8.20
N VAL A 187 4.50 -6.45 -7.08
CA VAL A 187 4.78 -7.01 -5.75
C VAL A 187 3.51 -6.97 -4.91
N SER A 188 3.33 -7.94 -4.03
CA SER A 188 2.22 -7.94 -3.08
C SER A 188 2.56 -8.57 -1.75
N VAL A 189 1.77 -8.22 -0.73
CA VAL A 189 1.98 -8.66 0.66
C VAL A 189 0.69 -9.16 1.30
N SER A 190 0.83 -10.15 2.20
CA SER A 190 -0.31 -10.86 2.79
C SER A 190 -0.33 -10.89 4.32
N SER A 191 -1.47 -11.31 4.87
CA SER A 191 -1.62 -11.65 6.30
C SER A 191 -0.83 -12.89 6.73
N SER A 192 -0.30 -13.70 5.80
CA SER A 192 0.57 -14.84 6.11
C SER A 192 2.04 -14.49 6.24
N SER A 193 2.40 -13.20 6.28
CA SER A 193 3.79 -12.72 6.32
C SER A 193 4.56 -12.85 5.01
N HIS A 194 3.89 -13.26 3.94
CA HIS A 194 4.51 -13.48 2.65
C HIS A 194 4.57 -12.20 1.82
N CYS A 195 5.70 -12.03 1.13
CA CYS A 195 5.88 -11.07 0.05
C CYS A 195 6.05 -11.83 -1.27
N HIS A 196 5.24 -11.48 -2.25
CA HIS A 196 5.17 -12.16 -3.54
C HIS A 196 5.60 -11.22 -4.65
N VAL A 197 6.37 -11.73 -5.62
CA VAL A 197 6.69 -11.02 -6.86
C VAL A 197 6.09 -11.79 -8.02
N TRP A 198 5.36 -11.09 -8.87
CA TRP A 198 4.60 -11.67 -9.97
C TRP A 198 5.08 -11.11 -11.29
N ASP A 199 5.06 -11.93 -12.35
CA ASP A 199 5.15 -11.50 -13.74
C ASP A 199 3.85 -11.87 -14.47
N ILE A 200 3.04 -10.87 -14.82
CA ILE A 200 1.70 -11.06 -15.40
C ILE A 200 1.73 -11.64 -16.82
N ARG A 201 2.91 -11.72 -17.44
CA ARG A 201 3.09 -12.33 -18.77
C ARG A 201 3.56 -13.78 -18.69
N ALA A 202 4.05 -14.21 -17.53
CA ALA A 202 4.56 -15.56 -17.37
C ALA A 202 3.40 -16.58 -17.32
N PRO A 203 3.55 -17.78 -17.91
CA PRO A 203 2.55 -18.85 -17.80
C PRO A 203 2.23 -19.24 -16.35
N GLN A 204 3.23 -19.12 -15.48
CA GLN A 204 3.10 -19.21 -14.03
C GLN A 204 3.42 -17.84 -13.44
N PRO A 205 2.42 -17.01 -13.10
CA PRO A 205 2.66 -15.62 -12.75
C PRO A 205 3.50 -15.43 -11.49
N LEU A 206 3.40 -16.30 -10.48
CA LEU A 206 4.17 -16.19 -9.25
C LEU A 206 5.65 -16.55 -9.51
N GLN A 207 6.55 -15.57 -9.33
CA GLN A 207 7.98 -15.71 -9.59
C GLN A 207 8.81 -15.80 -8.31
N ILE A 208 8.47 -15.02 -7.28
CA ILE A 208 9.19 -15.04 -5.99
C ILE A 208 8.16 -15.10 -4.88
N ASP A 209 8.42 -15.92 -3.86
CA ASP A 209 7.62 -16.04 -2.65
C ASP A 209 8.55 -16.23 -1.44
N PHE A 210 8.46 -15.35 -0.45
CA PHE A 210 9.29 -15.41 0.76
C PHE A 210 8.59 -14.81 1.98
N ILE A 211 8.95 -15.30 3.17
CA ILE A 211 8.50 -14.74 4.45
C ILE A 211 9.27 -13.45 4.73
N ALA A 212 8.57 -12.32 4.74
CA ALA A 212 9.17 -11.01 4.97
C ALA A 212 9.26 -10.65 6.47
N HIS A 213 8.27 -11.02 7.28
CA HIS A 213 8.16 -10.55 8.67
C HIS A 213 7.87 -11.66 9.70
N ASN A 214 8.62 -12.77 9.63
CA ASN A 214 8.67 -13.83 10.66
C ASN A 214 7.28 -14.34 11.13
N GLY A 215 6.30 -14.44 10.22
CA GLY A 215 4.96 -14.91 10.53
C GLY A 215 3.96 -13.81 10.92
N MET A 216 4.41 -12.56 11.06
CA MET A 216 3.55 -11.40 11.30
C MET A 216 3.01 -10.83 9.99
N GLU A 217 1.79 -10.30 10.02
CA GLU A 217 1.12 -9.74 8.86
C GLU A 217 1.92 -8.59 8.22
N VAL A 218 1.98 -8.56 6.90
CA VAL A 218 2.68 -7.52 6.13
C VAL A 218 1.63 -6.65 5.45
N LEU A 219 1.55 -5.40 5.90
CA LEU A 219 0.44 -4.50 5.60
C LEU A 219 0.71 -3.63 4.37
N SER A 220 1.98 -3.41 4.03
CA SER A 220 2.37 -2.53 2.94
C SER A 220 3.68 -2.93 2.31
N CYS A 221 3.79 -2.71 1.00
CA CYS A 221 5.01 -2.83 0.24
C CYS A 221 5.13 -1.71 -0.78
N ASP A 222 6.35 -1.36 -1.15
CA ASP A 222 6.61 -0.37 -2.21
C ASP A 222 7.96 -0.62 -2.89
N TYR A 223 8.00 -0.38 -4.21
CA TYR A 223 9.24 -0.40 -4.98
C TYR A 223 10.03 0.88 -4.77
N ASN A 224 11.35 0.74 -4.68
CA ASN A 224 12.23 1.89 -4.80
C ASN A 224 12.08 2.50 -6.19
N LYS A 225 11.91 3.82 -6.27
CA LYS A 225 11.63 4.52 -7.53
C LYS A 225 12.84 4.62 -8.47
N TYR A 226 14.04 4.29 -7.99
CA TYR A 226 15.30 4.43 -8.74
C TYR A 226 16.15 3.15 -8.78
N ARG A 227 15.96 2.22 -7.83
CA ARG A 227 16.69 0.95 -7.72
C ARG A 227 15.74 -0.21 -8.09
N PRO A 228 15.80 -0.76 -9.31
CA PRO A 228 14.77 -1.67 -9.83
C PRO A 228 14.54 -2.96 -9.05
N THR A 229 15.56 -3.40 -8.31
CA THR A 229 15.52 -4.65 -7.57
C THR A 229 15.23 -4.44 -6.08
N VAL A 230 15.03 -3.20 -5.64
CA VAL A 230 14.89 -2.88 -4.22
C VAL A 230 13.43 -2.60 -3.89
N ILE A 231 12.93 -3.28 -2.86
CA ILE A 231 11.59 -3.08 -2.31
C ILE A 231 11.66 -2.84 -0.81
N ALA A 232 10.66 -2.17 -0.26
CA ALA A 232 10.42 -2.08 1.18
C ALA A 232 9.12 -2.79 1.56
N THR A 233 9.07 -3.39 2.74
CA THR A 233 7.88 -3.97 3.36
C THR A 233 7.68 -3.43 4.77
N ALA A 234 6.43 -3.28 5.19
CA ALA A 234 6.03 -2.79 6.51
C ALA A 234 5.00 -3.72 7.14
N SER A 235 5.11 -3.92 8.46
CA SER A 235 4.40 -5.00 9.16
C SER A 235 3.85 -4.61 10.53
N VAL A 236 2.97 -5.47 11.03
CA VAL A 236 2.50 -5.52 12.42
C VAL A 236 3.65 -5.74 13.41
N ASP A 237 4.79 -6.28 12.97
CA ASP A 237 6.01 -6.41 13.77
C ASP A 237 6.71 -5.08 14.12
N LYS A 238 6.09 -3.94 13.78
CA LYS A 238 6.55 -2.56 14.03
C LYS A 238 7.80 -2.15 13.27
N SER A 239 8.27 -2.99 12.33
CA SER A 239 9.47 -2.74 11.56
C SER A 239 9.19 -2.55 10.08
N ILE A 240 10.10 -1.85 9.43
CA ILE A 240 10.17 -1.73 7.97
C ILE A 240 11.43 -2.46 7.53
N LYS A 241 11.32 -3.36 6.56
CA LYS A 241 12.46 -4.11 6.01
C LYS A 241 12.69 -3.75 4.55
N VAL A 242 13.94 -3.69 4.15
CA VAL A 242 14.37 -3.43 2.77
C VAL A 242 14.99 -4.70 2.19
N TRP A 243 14.67 -5.00 0.95
CA TRP A 243 15.03 -6.24 0.27
C TRP A 243 15.63 -5.95 -1.10
N ASP A 244 16.63 -6.74 -1.51
CA ASP A 244 17.08 -6.79 -2.90
C ASP A 244 16.58 -8.09 -3.52
N LEU A 245 15.66 -7.98 -4.48
CA LEU A 245 14.99 -9.10 -5.16
C LEU A 245 15.96 -10.06 -5.83
N ARG A 246 17.17 -9.61 -6.20
CA ARG A 246 18.20 -10.49 -6.78
C ARG A 246 18.79 -11.49 -5.78
N MET A 247 18.65 -11.20 -4.49
CA MET A 247 19.13 -12.07 -3.41
C MET A 247 18.08 -13.10 -3.02
N ILE A 248 16.90 -13.08 -3.65
CA ILE A 248 15.78 -13.97 -3.36
C ILE A 248 15.65 -14.98 -4.52
N PRO A 249 15.78 -16.29 -4.26
CA PRO A 249 15.59 -17.30 -5.29
C PRO A 249 14.18 -17.26 -5.89
N ASN A 250 14.08 -17.56 -7.18
CA ASN A 250 12.78 -17.73 -7.86
C ASN A 250 12.14 -19.05 -7.40
N VAL A 251 10.81 -19.06 -7.28
CA VAL A 251 10.01 -20.23 -6.89
C VAL A 251 10.26 -21.42 -7.82
N GLN A 252 10.44 -21.18 -9.12
CA GLN A 252 10.69 -22.24 -10.11
C GLN A 252 12.04 -22.96 -9.93
N HIS A 253 13.01 -22.32 -9.28
CA HIS A 253 14.34 -22.88 -9.04
C HIS A 253 14.47 -23.53 -7.65
N HIS A 254 13.42 -23.54 -6.83
CA HIS A 254 13.42 -24.19 -5.52
C HIS A 254 13.18 -25.71 -5.66
N VAL A 255 14.28 -26.49 -5.61
CA VAL A 255 14.26 -27.97 -5.54
C VAL A 255 14.14 -28.47 -4.09
N LEU A 256 14.23 -27.57 -3.10
CA LEU A 256 14.18 -27.92 -1.67
C LEU A 256 12.74 -27.85 -1.14
N GLY A 257 12.37 -28.91 -0.40
CA GLY A 257 11.03 -29.13 0.14
C GLY A 257 10.48 -27.95 0.95
N THR A 258 9.16 -27.91 1.02
CA THR A 258 8.27 -26.90 1.62
C THR A 258 8.56 -26.49 3.07
N ALA A 259 9.61 -27.01 3.72
CA ALA A 259 9.86 -26.91 5.15
C ALA A 259 10.74 -25.73 5.58
N ASN A 260 11.43 -25.01 4.68
CA ASN A 260 12.31 -23.90 5.05
C ASN A 260 12.18 -22.69 4.09
N LYS A 261 10.98 -22.09 4.01
CA LYS A 261 10.78 -20.77 3.38
C LYS A 261 11.21 -19.61 4.30
N THR A 262 12.28 -19.76 5.09
CA THR A 262 12.86 -18.61 5.79
C THR A 262 13.39 -17.66 4.72
N GLY A 263 12.77 -16.47 4.62
CA GLY A 263 13.15 -15.47 3.63
C GLY A 263 14.63 -15.09 3.77
N PRO A 264 15.25 -14.53 2.71
CA PRO A 264 16.61 -14.03 2.79
C PRO A 264 16.76 -13.00 3.92
N SER A 265 17.97 -12.72 4.37
CA SER A 265 18.15 -11.64 5.34
C SER A 265 17.82 -10.29 4.68
N SER A 266 16.96 -9.49 5.32
CA SER A 266 16.68 -8.12 4.86
C SER A 266 17.96 -7.31 4.80
N VAL A 267 18.16 -6.57 3.72
CA VAL A 267 19.35 -5.72 3.48
C VAL A 267 19.39 -4.57 4.49
N ASN A 268 18.23 -4.08 4.90
CA ASN A 268 18.11 -3.09 5.97
C ASN A 268 16.85 -3.35 6.80
N ARG A 269 16.84 -2.87 8.03
CA ARG A 269 15.68 -2.90 8.94
C ARG A 269 15.59 -1.59 9.70
N PHE A 270 14.48 -0.88 9.54
CA PHE A 270 14.13 0.30 10.32
C PHE A 270 13.24 -0.09 11.48
N ILE A 271 13.64 0.34 12.68
CA ILE A 271 12.90 0.15 13.93
C ILE A 271 12.72 1.52 14.55
N GLY A 272 11.49 1.81 14.99
CA GLY A 272 11.21 3.01 15.76
C GLY A 272 9.73 3.27 15.98
N HIS A 273 8.85 2.82 15.10
CA HIS A 273 7.40 2.88 15.35
C HIS A 273 7.02 2.03 16.56
N ASP A 274 6.05 2.51 17.35
CA ASP A 274 5.62 1.84 18.59
C ASP A 274 4.49 0.83 18.37
N PHE A 275 3.82 0.92 17.21
CA PHE A 275 2.75 0.04 16.77
C PHE A 275 2.97 -0.42 15.32
N ALA A 276 2.03 -1.20 14.78
CA ALA A 276 2.09 -1.71 13.41
C ALA A 276 2.31 -0.58 12.39
N VAL A 277 3.17 -0.82 11.41
CA VAL A 277 3.43 0.14 10.34
C VAL A 277 2.45 -0.12 9.20
N ARG A 278 1.53 0.82 8.98
CA ARG A 278 0.37 0.63 8.09
C ARG A 278 0.69 0.89 6.62
N LYS A 279 1.56 1.85 6.33
CA LYS A 279 1.98 2.19 4.97
C LYS A 279 3.47 2.52 4.92
N VAL A 280 4.12 2.12 3.83
CA VAL A 280 5.47 2.55 3.47
C VAL A 280 5.47 3.08 2.03
N SER A 281 6.23 4.14 1.77
CA SER A 281 6.37 4.71 0.43
C SER A 281 7.77 5.30 0.21
N TRP A 282 8.49 4.79 -0.79
CA TRP A 282 9.75 5.36 -1.25
C TRP A 282 9.54 6.72 -1.88
N SER A 283 10.48 7.63 -1.60
CA SER A 283 10.47 8.97 -2.17
C SER A 283 10.56 8.92 -3.69
N PRO A 284 9.74 9.70 -4.41
CA PRO A 284 9.87 9.89 -5.85
C PRO A 284 10.98 10.89 -6.22
N HIS A 285 11.72 11.42 -5.23
CA HIS A 285 12.81 12.39 -5.41
C HIS A 285 14.18 11.85 -4.99
N TYR A 286 14.22 10.87 -4.08
CA TYR A 286 15.46 10.35 -3.50
C TYR A 286 15.44 8.83 -3.41
N SER A 287 16.49 8.18 -3.93
CA SER A 287 16.62 6.71 -3.93
C SER A 287 16.87 6.10 -2.55
N ASP A 288 17.23 6.91 -1.57
CA ASP A 288 17.63 6.50 -0.23
C ASP A 288 16.64 6.99 0.84
N THR A 289 15.47 7.53 0.46
CA THR A 289 14.53 8.11 1.41
C THR A 289 13.16 7.45 1.26
N LEU A 290 12.52 7.14 2.40
CA LEU A 290 11.18 6.59 2.43
C LEU A 290 10.35 7.19 3.57
N LEU A 291 9.04 7.18 3.39
CA LEU A 291 8.02 7.63 4.33
C LEU A 291 7.27 6.42 4.86
N SER A 292 6.88 6.46 6.13
CA SER A 292 5.95 5.49 6.70
C SER A 292 4.92 6.17 7.58
N CYS A 293 3.78 5.50 7.76
CA CYS A 293 2.76 5.87 8.74
C CYS A 293 2.32 4.64 9.54
N SER A 294 1.83 4.86 10.76
CA SER A 294 1.58 3.79 11.72
C SER A 294 0.36 4.05 12.60
N TYR A 295 -0.13 2.98 13.21
CA TYR A 295 -1.09 3.02 14.31
C TYR A 295 -0.53 3.69 15.58
N ASP A 296 0.77 4.03 15.62
CA ASP A 296 1.34 4.87 16.67
C ASP A 296 1.01 6.36 16.52
N MET A 297 0.13 6.70 15.57
CA MET A 297 -0.34 8.05 15.27
C MET A 297 0.74 8.97 14.70
N THR A 298 1.88 8.41 14.23
CA THR A 298 2.97 9.17 13.63
C THR A 298 3.21 8.83 12.16
N CYS A 299 3.72 9.81 11.41
CA CYS A 299 4.45 9.58 10.18
C CYS A 299 5.95 9.75 10.42
N ARG A 300 6.78 8.94 9.76
CA ARG A 300 8.23 8.98 9.92
C ARG A 300 8.94 8.94 8.57
N VAL A 301 9.98 9.76 8.44
CA VAL A 301 10.84 9.82 7.26
C VAL A 301 12.15 9.14 7.59
N TRP A 302 12.58 8.21 6.74
CA TRP A 302 13.75 7.39 6.97
C TRP A 302 14.75 7.52 5.83
N LYS A 303 16.02 7.38 6.16
CA LYS A 303 17.15 7.30 5.24
C LYS A 303 17.71 5.89 5.21
N ASP A 304 17.65 5.26 4.05
CA ASP A 304 18.32 4.01 3.73
C ASP A 304 19.79 4.25 3.41
N GLN A 305 20.65 4.01 4.40
CA GLN A 305 22.10 4.16 4.25
C GLN A 305 22.76 2.97 3.53
N THR A 306 21.98 2.00 3.03
CA THR A 306 22.52 0.85 2.29
C THR A 306 22.93 1.25 0.88
N ASP A 307 24.18 1.71 0.73
CA ASP A 307 24.79 1.89 -0.58
C ASP A 307 25.01 0.53 -1.27
N ASN A 308 25.01 0.51 -2.60
CA ASN A 308 25.39 -0.65 -3.39
C ASN A 308 26.82 -1.14 -3.06
N ASN A 309 27.70 -0.27 -2.53
CA ASN A 309 29.05 -0.64 -2.09
C ASN A 309 29.12 -1.12 -0.63
N ALA A 310 28.12 -0.85 0.20
CA ALA A 310 28.10 -1.25 1.62
C ALA A 310 27.80 -2.75 1.82
N ARG A 311 27.53 -3.49 0.73
CA ARG A 311 27.17 -4.92 0.69
C ARG A 311 28.19 -5.86 1.34
N PHE A 312 29.43 -5.41 1.53
CA PHE A 312 30.54 -6.25 2.01
C PHE A 312 31.02 -5.88 3.43
N MET A 313 30.47 -4.84 4.06
CA MET A 313 30.82 -4.47 5.43
C MET A 313 29.83 -5.09 6.41
N ASN A 314 30.18 -6.28 6.89
CA ASN A 314 29.54 -6.96 8.01
C ASN A 314 29.35 -6.02 9.22
N ASN A 315 28.19 -6.14 9.87
CA ASN A 315 27.92 -5.77 11.26
C ASN A 315 27.98 -4.29 11.65
N ARG A 316 27.01 -3.50 11.19
CA ARG A 316 26.36 -2.50 12.07
C ARG A 316 25.02 -2.07 11.46
N LEU A 317 23.95 -2.69 11.94
CA LEU A 317 22.60 -2.14 11.76
C LEU A 317 22.55 -0.78 12.49
N TRP A 318 22.59 0.32 11.73
CA TRP A 318 22.58 1.68 12.26
C TRP A 318 21.16 2.09 12.68
N HIS A 319 20.62 1.43 13.70
CA HIS A 319 19.23 1.56 14.16
C HIS A 319 18.82 3.01 14.53
N GLY A 320 19.77 3.90 14.85
CA GLY A 320 19.48 5.28 15.29
C GLY A 320 19.78 6.40 14.30
N ARG A 321 20.47 6.14 13.17
CA ARG A 321 20.83 7.19 12.19
C ARG A 321 19.92 7.24 10.97
N SER A 322 18.97 6.32 10.89
CA SER A 322 18.07 6.20 9.74
C SER A 322 16.83 7.08 9.88
N LEU A 323 16.37 7.43 11.08
CA LEU A 323 15.20 8.29 11.24
C LEU A 323 15.59 9.76 10.98
N LEU A 324 15.03 10.37 9.95
CA LEU A 324 15.26 11.77 9.60
C LEU A 324 14.27 12.70 10.30
N LYS A 325 12.99 12.32 10.34
CA LYS A 325 11.92 13.16 10.86
C LYS A 325 10.75 12.35 11.37
N THR A 326 10.10 12.85 12.43
CA THR A 326 8.81 12.36 12.91
C THR A 326 7.78 13.48 12.79
N PHE A 327 6.60 13.15 12.30
CA PHE A 327 5.42 14.00 12.25
C PHE A 327 4.35 13.40 13.16
N ASP A 328 3.96 14.15 14.18
CA ASP A 328 3.19 13.69 15.36
C ASP A 328 1.92 14.54 15.59
N LYS A 329 1.38 15.13 14.52
CA LYS A 329 0.19 15.99 14.60
C LYS A 329 -1.12 15.22 14.55
N HIS A 330 -1.13 14.02 13.97
CA HIS A 330 -2.32 13.19 14.00
C HIS A 330 -2.67 12.79 15.44
N LYS A 331 -3.97 12.66 15.71
CA LYS A 331 -4.52 12.32 17.04
C LYS A 331 -5.15 10.94 17.11
N GLU A 332 -5.13 10.23 15.99
CA GLU A 332 -5.61 8.86 15.83
C GLU A 332 -4.69 8.13 14.83
N PHE A 333 -4.98 6.86 14.55
CA PHE A 333 -4.21 6.03 13.64
C PHE A 333 -3.97 6.70 12.28
N VAL A 334 -2.72 6.71 11.82
CA VAL A 334 -2.38 7.22 10.49
C VAL A 334 -2.35 6.07 9.50
N ILE A 335 -3.25 6.13 8.52
CA ILE A 335 -3.49 5.01 7.60
C ILE A 335 -2.86 5.25 6.22
N GLY A 336 -2.91 6.50 5.75
CA GLY A 336 -2.46 6.88 4.43
C GLY A 336 -1.37 7.93 4.49
N CYS A 337 -0.36 7.78 3.64
CA CYS A 337 0.64 8.81 3.38
C CYS A 337 1.10 8.74 1.92
N ASP A 338 1.49 9.88 1.37
CA ASP A 338 2.00 9.99 0.00
C ASP A 338 3.01 11.13 -0.12
N TRP A 339 3.98 10.95 -1.02
CA TRP A 339 4.92 12.02 -1.36
C TRP A 339 4.32 12.93 -2.41
N SER A 340 4.56 14.23 -2.28
CA SER A 340 4.28 15.15 -3.39
C SER A 340 5.22 14.83 -4.55
N LEU A 341 4.64 14.64 -5.73
CA LEU A 341 5.39 14.53 -6.99
C LEU A 341 5.98 15.89 -7.38
N TRP A 342 5.31 16.96 -6.96
CA TRP A 342 5.60 18.34 -7.33
C TRP A 342 6.08 19.12 -6.11
N GLY A 343 7.23 19.78 -6.23
CA GLY A 343 7.88 20.40 -5.07
C GLY A 343 8.54 19.35 -4.16
N SER A 344 9.87 19.23 -4.29
CA SER A 344 10.65 18.24 -3.58
C SER A 344 10.50 18.35 -2.06
N GLY A 345 10.27 17.21 -1.40
CA GLY A 345 10.30 17.11 0.05
C GLY A 345 8.97 17.40 0.76
N PHE A 346 7.86 17.58 0.04
CA PHE A 346 6.52 17.61 0.65
C PHE A 346 5.87 16.22 0.70
N ALA A 347 5.04 16.00 1.71
CA ALA A 347 4.23 14.81 1.87
C ALA A 347 2.83 15.18 2.36
N ALA A 348 1.86 14.32 2.04
CA ALA A 348 0.53 14.31 2.61
C ALA A 348 0.35 13.10 3.53
N SER A 349 -0.43 13.26 4.59
CA SER A 349 -0.83 12.15 5.46
C SER A 349 -2.28 12.30 5.89
N VAL A 350 -2.96 11.16 6.03
CA VAL A 350 -4.36 11.08 6.45
C VAL A 350 -4.52 10.04 7.54
N GLY A 351 -5.38 10.34 8.50
CA GLY A 351 -5.61 9.49 9.66
C GLY A 351 -7.08 9.40 10.05
N TRP A 352 -7.30 8.59 11.07
CA TRP A 352 -8.61 8.40 11.68
C TRP A 352 -9.08 9.57 12.54
N ASP A 353 -8.31 10.65 12.61
CA ASP A 353 -8.68 11.91 13.24
C ASP A 353 -9.44 12.85 12.28
N GLU A 354 -9.86 12.33 11.11
CA GLU A 354 -10.52 13.08 10.03
C GLU A 354 -9.61 14.14 9.39
N MET A 355 -8.31 14.14 9.70
CA MET A 355 -7.39 15.15 9.23
C MET A 355 -6.61 14.66 8.02
N CYS A 356 -6.51 15.53 7.02
CA CYS A 356 -5.51 15.49 5.97
C CYS A 356 -4.49 16.59 6.23
N TYR A 357 -3.22 16.23 6.44
CA TYR A 357 -2.13 17.17 6.61
C TYR A 357 -1.21 17.17 5.39
N ILE A 358 -0.74 18.35 5.00
CA ILE A 358 0.32 18.54 4.01
C ILE A 358 1.49 19.23 4.70
N TRP A 359 2.65 18.58 4.67
CA TRP A 359 3.80 18.99 5.46
C TRP A 359 5.12 18.75 4.74
N LYS A 360 6.13 19.54 5.10
CA LYS A 360 7.49 19.38 4.58
C LYS A 360 8.18 18.22 5.30
N ALA A 361 8.43 17.14 4.60
CA ALA A 361 9.04 15.90 5.09
C ALA A 361 10.57 15.91 5.05
N VAL A 362 11.18 16.53 4.03
CA VAL A 362 12.64 16.66 3.86
C VAL A 362 13.04 18.13 3.78
#